data_AF-A0A1G9GMR9-F1
#
_entry.id   AF-A0A1G9GMR9-F1
#
_cell.length_a   1.000
_cell.length_b   1.000
_cell.length_c   1.000
_cell.angle_alpha   90.00
_cell.angle_beta   90.00
_cell.angle_gamma   90.00
#
_symmetry.space_group_name_H-M   'P 1'
#
loop_
_entity.id
_entity.type
_entity.pdbx_description
1 polymer ?
#
loop_
_entity_poly.entity_id
_entity_poly.type
_entity_poly.pdbx_seq_one_letter_code
_entity_poly.pdbx_strand_id
1 'polypeptide(L)'
;MFVFVCVRCDAELTPPLSQVALPVHARQKYGNGLQLPVLMESGTFAVEWGPPWRRGLSAEAPGAVVIAPGDVRGTVLIPERRGGACCGFDGSAGPNLACAACGSAVASRIDDCSLWQAVWLAQDAVRRLSLEGADARLSSWADLLAEGAGVPPSEPIASWGEPFRASDRWHWSPQWVAAAGQALAHLVVASGGHAVTVPEGLAATMFQRALDTLLPADRPTRRAVLAGPQ
;
A
#
# COMPACT_ATOMS: atom_id res chain seq x y z
N MET A 1 2.95 7.76 -18.56
CA MET A 1 3.94 6.97 -17.78
C MET A 1 5.04 7.90 -17.25
N PHE A 2 5.78 7.48 -16.21
CA PHE A 2 6.79 8.31 -15.55
C PHE A 2 8.07 7.54 -15.26
N VAL A 3 9.22 8.20 -15.37
CA VAL A 3 10.52 7.69 -14.92
C VAL A 3 11.02 8.57 -13.79
N PHE A 4 11.70 7.97 -12.82
CA PHE A 4 12.32 8.68 -11.72
C PHE A 4 13.84 8.68 -11.89
N VAL A 5 14.45 9.86 -11.79
CA VAL A 5 15.89 10.06 -11.98
C VAL A 5 16.53 10.70 -10.76
N CYS A 6 17.82 10.42 -10.54
CA CYS A 6 18.58 11.08 -9.48
C CYS A 6 18.75 12.58 -9.79
N VAL A 7 18.42 13.46 -8.84
CA VAL A 7 18.56 14.93 -9.01
C VAL A 7 20.01 15.36 -9.22
N ARG A 8 20.99 14.62 -8.69
CA ARG A 8 22.41 15.01 -8.73
C ARG A 8 23.11 14.65 -10.04
N CYS A 9 22.74 13.55 -10.68
CA CYS A 9 23.47 13.02 -11.84
C CYS A 9 22.58 12.50 -12.97
N ASP A 10 21.26 12.69 -12.88
CA ASP A 10 20.26 12.29 -13.87
C ASP A 10 20.22 10.80 -14.22
N ALA A 11 20.89 9.95 -13.44
CA ALA A 11 20.79 8.50 -13.59
C ALA A 11 19.35 8.03 -13.36
N GLU A 12 18.83 7.21 -14.27
CA GLU A 12 17.52 6.56 -14.11
C GLU A 12 17.53 5.60 -12.91
N LEU A 13 16.54 5.76 -12.04
CA LEU A 13 16.36 4.97 -10.82
C LEU A 13 15.20 3.98 -10.93
N THR A 14 14.38 4.07 -11.99
CA THR A 14 13.22 3.20 -12.23
C THR A 14 13.05 2.92 -13.73
N PRO A 15 12.36 1.83 -14.13
CA PRO A 15 11.71 1.77 -15.44
C PRO A 15 10.58 2.82 -15.55
N PRO A 16 9.95 2.95 -16.73
CA PRO A 16 8.67 3.63 -16.86
C PRO A 16 7.60 3.00 -15.96
N LEU A 17 6.97 3.81 -15.12
CA LEU A 17 5.92 3.40 -14.18
C LEU A 17 4.59 4.14 -14.45
N SER A 18 3.49 3.51 -14.07
CA SER A 18 2.14 4.08 -14.11
C SER A 18 1.68 4.53 -12.73
N GLN A 19 1.06 5.71 -12.63
CA GLN A 19 0.57 6.21 -11.35
C GLN A 19 -0.74 5.52 -10.96
N VAL A 20 -0.83 5.05 -9.72
CA VAL A 20 -2.05 4.47 -9.13
C VAL A 20 -2.36 5.13 -7.77
N ALA A 21 -3.54 4.83 -7.21
CA ALA A 21 -3.89 5.26 -5.86
C ALA A 21 -3.01 4.53 -4.82
N LEU A 22 -2.64 5.23 -3.74
CA LEU A 22 -1.88 4.62 -2.65
C LEU A 22 -2.72 3.50 -2.00
N PRO A 23 -2.20 2.27 -1.86
CA PRO A 23 -2.92 1.20 -1.19
C PRO A 23 -3.27 1.61 0.24
N VAL A 24 -4.50 1.30 0.65
CA VAL A 24 -5.05 1.73 1.94
C VAL A 24 -4.31 1.17 3.16
N HIS A 25 -3.58 0.07 2.95
CA HIS A 25 -2.77 -0.61 3.94
C HIS A 25 -1.31 -0.14 3.96
N ALA A 26 -0.92 0.84 3.15
CA ALA A 26 0.46 1.32 3.01
C ALA A 26 1.12 1.76 4.33
N ARG A 27 0.33 2.21 5.31
CA ARG A 27 0.81 2.66 6.64
C ARG A 27 0.62 1.63 7.75
N GLN A 28 0.06 0.47 7.43
CA GLN A 28 -0.28 -0.52 8.44
C GLN A 28 0.91 -1.44 8.70
N LYS A 29 1.06 -1.84 9.95
CA LYS A 29 1.90 -2.98 10.34
C LYS A 29 0.99 -4.16 10.65
N TYR A 30 1.40 -5.37 10.29
CA TYR A 30 0.55 -6.55 10.47
C TYR A 30 1.31 -7.73 11.05
N GLY A 31 0.76 -8.27 12.15
CA GLY A 31 1.33 -9.41 12.85
C GLY A 31 2.65 -9.10 13.55
N ASN A 32 3.39 -10.16 13.86
CA ASN A 32 4.71 -10.11 14.48
C ASN A 32 5.58 -11.20 13.85
N GLY A 33 6.68 -10.82 13.20
CA GLY A 33 7.57 -11.76 12.52
C GLY A 33 7.09 -12.25 11.15
N LEU A 34 6.02 -11.67 10.58
CA LEU A 34 5.47 -12.11 9.29
C LEU A 34 6.21 -11.47 8.11
N GLN A 35 6.42 -12.23 7.04
CA GLN A 35 6.91 -11.69 5.78
C GLN A 35 5.71 -11.20 4.95
N LEU A 36 5.43 -9.90 5.02
CA LEU A 36 4.34 -9.32 4.23
C LEU A 36 4.74 -9.22 2.75
N PRO A 37 3.76 -9.27 1.83
CA PRO A 37 4.04 -9.16 0.40
C PRO A 37 4.45 -7.74 0.01
N VAL A 38 4.78 -7.57 -1.27
CA VAL A 38 5.08 -6.26 -1.86
C VAL A 38 3.83 -5.38 -1.85
N LEU A 39 4.00 -4.13 -1.40
CA LEU A 39 2.92 -3.15 -1.27
C LEU A 39 2.33 -2.74 -2.63
N MET A 40 3.21 -2.51 -3.60
CA MET A 40 2.86 -1.98 -4.92
C MET A 40 2.96 -3.08 -5.98
N GLU A 41 2.04 -3.08 -6.93
CA GLU A 41 2.18 -3.89 -8.14
C GLU A 41 3.41 -3.41 -8.94
N SER A 42 4.16 -4.34 -9.53
CA SER A 42 5.32 -3.97 -10.37
C SER A 42 4.89 -3.11 -11.55
N GLY A 43 5.70 -2.12 -11.91
CA GLY A 43 5.38 -1.18 -12.98
C GLY A 43 4.44 -0.05 -12.54
N THR A 44 4.09 0.02 -11.25
CA THR A 44 3.24 1.08 -10.71
C THR A 44 3.94 1.90 -9.64
N PHE A 45 3.46 3.13 -9.42
CA PHE A 45 3.84 3.94 -8.28
C PHE A 45 2.64 4.68 -7.70
N ALA A 46 2.71 5.02 -6.42
CA ALA A 46 1.76 5.90 -5.78
C ALA A 46 2.49 7.09 -5.14
N VAL A 47 1.74 8.19 -4.96
CA VAL A 47 2.21 9.37 -4.25
C VAL A 47 1.49 9.41 -2.91
N GLU A 48 2.24 9.48 -1.82
CA GLU A 48 1.70 9.69 -0.49
C GLU A 48 1.56 11.17 -0.20
N TRP A 49 0.32 11.66 -0.28
CA TRP A 49 0.00 13.02 0.08
C TRP A 49 -0.09 13.09 1.61
N GLY A 50 0.49 14.15 2.20
CA GLY A 50 0.38 14.43 3.62
C GLY A 50 -1.09 14.54 4.08
N PRO A 51 -1.35 14.47 5.40
CA PRO A 51 -2.70 14.44 5.91
C PRO A 51 -3.54 15.67 5.49
N PRO A 52 -4.85 15.51 5.28
CA PRO A 52 -5.71 16.49 4.61
C PRO A 52 -5.84 17.85 5.32
N TRP A 53 -5.49 17.97 6.61
CA TRP A 53 -5.45 19.25 7.34
C TRP A 53 -4.20 20.09 7.08
N ARG A 54 -3.25 19.61 6.26
CA ARG A 54 -2.11 20.40 5.76
C ARG A 54 -2.35 20.97 4.35
N ARG A 55 -3.59 21.01 3.85
CA ARG A 55 -3.99 21.72 2.61
C ARG A 55 -4.03 23.24 2.79
N GLY A 56 -2.93 23.82 3.24
CA GLY A 56 -2.81 25.27 3.49
C GLY A 56 -1.38 25.81 3.44
N LEU A 57 -0.38 24.93 3.31
CA LEU A 57 1.01 25.29 3.03
C LEU A 57 1.35 24.64 1.69
N SER A 58 1.37 25.44 0.62
CA SER A 58 1.74 25.11 -0.77
C SER A 58 1.30 23.72 -1.26
N ALA A 59 0.31 23.69 -2.15
CA ALA A 59 -0.18 22.49 -2.85
C ALA A 59 0.85 21.80 -3.80
N GLU A 60 2.15 22.07 -3.63
CA GLU A 60 3.21 21.73 -4.59
C GLU A 60 4.35 20.89 -4.00
N ALA A 61 4.37 20.56 -2.71
CA ALA A 61 5.35 19.59 -2.22
C ALA A 61 4.91 18.19 -2.71
N PRO A 62 5.61 17.55 -3.67
CA PRO A 62 5.21 16.24 -4.14
C PRO A 62 5.33 15.27 -2.97
N GLY A 63 4.24 14.57 -2.66
CA GLY A 63 4.21 13.52 -1.64
C GLY A 63 5.29 12.46 -1.84
N ALA A 64 5.62 11.69 -0.79
CA ALA A 64 6.64 10.64 -0.90
C ALA A 64 6.18 9.61 -1.95
N VAL A 65 7.07 9.23 -2.87
CA VAL A 65 6.73 8.29 -3.95
C VAL A 65 7.07 6.88 -3.49
N VAL A 66 6.11 5.96 -3.61
CA VAL A 66 6.30 4.55 -3.28
C VAL A 66 6.20 3.68 -4.53
N ILE A 67 7.11 2.71 -4.63
CA ILE A 67 7.22 1.74 -5.72
C ILE A 67 7.48 0.33 -5.18
N ALA A 68 7.34 -0.68 -6.04
CA ALA A 68 7.77 -2.04 -5.71
C ALA A 68 9.30 -2.10 -5.60
N PRO A 69 9.89 -2.85 -4.65
CA PRO A 69 11.33 -3.00 -4.56
C PRO A 69 12.00 -3.52 -5.84
N GLY A 70 11.28 -4.30 -6.65
CA GLY A 70 11.76 -4.81 -7.95
C GLY A 70 11.85 -3.76 -9.05
N ASP A 71 11.20 -2.60 -8.89
CA ASP A 71 11.23 -1.51 -9.88
C ASP A 71 12.39 -0.54 -9.64
N VAL A 72 13.24 -0.77 -8.63
CA VAL A 72 14.44 0.04 -8.40
C VAL A 72 15.57 -0.40 -9.34
N ARG A 73 16.25 0.57 -9.95
CA ARG A 73 17.44 0.38 -10.80
C ARG A 73 18.56 1.31 -10.39
N GLY A 74 19.80 0.92 -10.68
CA GLY A 74 20.95 1.82 -10.52
C GLY A 74 21.19 2.29 -9.08
N THR A 75 20.82 1.49 -8.08
CA THR A 75 21.06 1.79 -6.66
C THR A 75 21.83 0.69 -5.95
N VAL A 76 22.56 1.06 -4.91
CA VAL A 76 23.22 0.16 -3.96
C VAL A 76 22.68 0.39 -2.55
N LEU A 77 22.62 -0.67 -1.74
CA LEU A 77 22.25 -0.56 -0.33
C LEU A 77 23.34 0.18 0.46
N ILE A 78 22.91 0.88 1.51
CA ILE A 78 23.76 1.46 2.55
C ILE A 78 23.52 0.63 3.82
N PRO A 79 24.30 -0.44 4.07
CA PRO A 79 24.03 -1.39 5.15
C PRO A 79 24.03 -0.74 6.54
N GLU A 80 24.81 0.32 6.72
CA GLU A 80 24.91 1.08 7.98
C GLU A 80 23.59 1.79 8.33
N ARG A 81 22.69 1.95 7.35
CA ARG A 81 21.34 2.54 7.52
C ARG A 81 20.24 1.49 7.55
N ARG A 82 20.55 0.29 8.02
CA ARG A 82 19.56 -0.78 8.25
C ARG A 82 18.43 -0.34 9.19
N GLY A 83 18.74 0.46 10.21
CA GLY A 83 17.80 0.82 11.28
C GLY A 83 17.77 -0.19 12.42
N GLY A 84 16.77 -0.10 13.29
CA GLY A 84 16.56 -0.98 14.45
C GLY A 84 15.85 -2.30 14.14
N ALA A 85 15.67 -2.59 12.86
CA ALA A 85 14.93 -3.71 12.30
C ALA A 85 15.46 -5.09 12.75
N CYS A 86 14.54 -6.06 12.94
CA CYS A 86 14.92 -7.44 13.29
C CYS A 86 15.42 -8.23 12.09
N CYS A 87 14.79 -8.02 10.93
CA CYS A 87 14.70 -9.01 9.88
C CYS A 87 15.04 -8.42 8.50
N GLY A 88 14.98 -7.09 8.36
CA GLY A 88 15.32 -6.38 7.12
C GLY A 88 15.73 -4.93 7.37
N PHE A 89 15.32 -4.05 6.47
CA PHE A 89 15.35 -2.59 6.59
C PHE A 89 13.95 -2.10 6.96
N ASP A 90 13.85 -1.25 7.99
CA ASP A 90 12.58 -0.66 8.45
C ASP A 90 12.37 0.78 7.96
N GLY A 91 13.38 1.36 7.30
CA GLY A 91 13.38 2.75 6.82
C GLY A 91 13.56 3.81 7.92
N SER A 92 13.71 3.42 9.20
CA SER A 92 13.79 4.34 10.34
C SER A 92 15.07 5.18 10.36
N ALA A 93 16.16 4.68 9.77
CA ALA A 93 17.44 5.38 9.65
C ALA A 93 17.53 6.33 8.44
N GLY A 94 16.39 6.60 7.77
CA GLY A 94 16.33 7.41 6.56
C GLY A 94 16.75 6.65 5.29
N PRO A 95 17.03 7.36 4.18
CA PRO A 95 17.37 6.74 2.90
C PRO A 95 18.54 5.76 3.01
N ASN A 96 18.27 4.49 2.70
CA ASN A 96 19.18 3.35 2.81
C ASN A 96 19.56 2.77 1.43
N LEU A 97 19.14 3.43 0.34
CA LEU A 97 19.58 3.18 -1.02
C LEU A 97 20.31 4.42 -1.55
N ALA A 98 21.52 4.22 -2.06
CA ALA A 98 22.32 5.23 -2.76
C ALA A 98 22.27 5.02 -4.27
N CYS A 99 22.26 6.11 -5.04
CA CYS A 99 22.48 6.06 -6.48
C CYS A 99 23.89 5.49 -6.75
N ALA A 100 23.97 4.43 -7.56
CA ALA A 100 25.23 3.77 -7.88
C ALA A 100 26.20 4.68 -8.66
N ALA A 101 25.69 5.68 -9.38
CA ALA A 101 26.50 6.58 -10.19
C ALA A 101 27.16 7.72 -9.39
N CYS A 102 26.45 8.29 -8.40
CA CYS A 102 26.95 9.47 -7.66
C CYS A 102 27.03 9.31 -6.14
N GLY A 103 26.59 8.16 -5.61
CA GLY A 103 26.60 7.85 -4.18
C GLY A 103 25.56 8.58 -3.34
N SER A 104 24.73 9.44 -3.92
CA SER A 104 23.71 10.18 -3.16
C SER A 104 22.62 9.25 -2.67
N ALA A 105 22.17 9.42 -1.43
CA ALA A 105 21.06 8.65 -0.89
C ALA A 105 19.74 9.08 -1.53
N VAL A 106 19.05 8.17 -2.22
CA VAL A 106 17.91 8.47 -3.11
C VAL A 106 16.61 7.79 -2.70
N ALA A 107 16.64 6.76 -1.85
CA ALA A 107 15.42 6.06 -1.44
C ALA A 107 15.59 5.28 -0.13
N SER A 108 14.47 4.89 0.48
CA SER A 108 14.38 3.97 1.61
C SER A 108 13.67 2.68 1.17
N ARG A 109 14.39 1.57 1.17
CA ARG A 109 13.82 0.23 1.10
C ARG A 109 13.27 -0.18 2.45
N ILE A 110 12.09 -0.78 2.44
CA ILE A 110 11.44 -1.42 3.57
C ILE A 110 11.23 -2.88 3.21
N ASP A 111 11.76 -3.78 4.02
CA ASP A 111 11.55 -5.23 3.94
C ASP A 111 11.68 -5.93 5.31
N ASP A 112 11.59 -5.17 6.40
CA ASP A 112 11.53 -5.75 7.75
C ASP A 112 10.22 -6.50 7.99
N CYS A 113 10.23 -7.43 8.96
CA CYS A 113 9.04 -8.22 9.25
C CYS A 113 7.87 -7.35 9.69
N SER A 114 6.66 -7.80 9.39
CA SER A 114 5.40 -7.12 9.74
C SER A 114 5.22 -5.76 9.06
N LEU A 115 6.12 -5.36 8.16
CA LEU A 115 6.03 -4.18 7.30
C LEU A 115 5.85 -4.63 5.85
N TRP A 116 5.05 -3.88 5.09
CA TRP A 116 4.87 -4.12 3.66
C TRP A 116 6.17 -3.83 2.92
N GLN A 117 6.55 -4.73 2.01
CA GLN A 117 7.78 -4.54 1.24
C GLN A 117 7.58 -3.41 0.23
N ALA A 118 8.41 -2.38 0.31
CA ALA A 118 8.24 -1.16 -0.47
C ALA A 118 9.56 -0.41 -0.63
N VAL A 119 9.65 0.45 -1.64
CA VAL A 119 10.71 1.45 -1.73
C VAL A 119 10.08 2.84 -1.82
N TRP A 120 10.52 3.71 -0.91
CA TRP A 120 10.10 5.10 -0.82
C TRP A 120 11.20 6.00 -1.39
N LEU A 121 10.94 6.67 -2.51
CA LEU A 121 11.90 7.59 -3.14
C LEU A 121 11.98 8.88 -2.32
N ALA A 122 13.20 9.34 -2.06
CA ALA A 122 13.45 10.57 -1.32
C ALA A 122 13.08 11.77 -2.19
N GLN A 123 12.11 12.56 -1.72
CA GLN A 123 11.51 13.69 -2.44
C GLN A 123 12.57 14.67 -2.98
N ASP A 124 13.60 14.97 -2.18
CA ASP A 124 14.61 15.98 -2.52
C ASP A 124 15.79 15.41 -3.34
N ALA A 125 15.85 14.09 -3.53
CA ALA A 125 16.95 13.42 -4.22
C ALA A 125 16.52 12.79 -5.56
N VAL A 126 15.22 12.79 -5.85
CA VAL A 126 14.64 12.14 -7.02
C VAL A 126 13.68 13.07 -7.75
N ARG A 127 13.86 13.19 -9.06
CA ARG A 127 12.99 13.98 -9.94
C ARG A 127 12.13 13.05 -10.79
N ARG A 128 10.85 13.40 -10.91
CA ARG A 128 9.87 12.71 -11.78
C ARG A 128 9.89 13.32 -13.18
N LEU A 129 10.05 12.49 -14.20
CA LEU A 129 9.97 12.87 -15.61
C LEU A 129 8.75 12.21 -16.25
N SER A 130 7.93 12.99 -16.96
CA SER A 130 6.79 12.48 -17.73
C SER A 130 7.27 11.95 -19.07
N LEU A 131 6.80 10.78 -19.46
CA LEU A 131 6.94 10.28 -20.82
C LEU A 131 5.66 10.66 -21.58
N GLU A 132 5.79 11.51 -22.60
CA GLU A 132 4.65 11.88 -23.46
C GLU A 132 4.11 10.67 -24.23
N GLY A 133 2.78 10.58 -24.37
CA GLY A 133 2.12 9.64 -25.28
C GLY A 133 1.66 8.29 -24.71
N ALA A 134 1.80 8.04 -23.41
CA ALA A 134 1.35 6.78 -22.80
C ALA A 134 0.16 7.00 -21.86
N ASP A 135 -1.04 7.01 -22.44
CA ASP A 135 -2.31 6.93 -21.70
C ASP A 135 -2.59 5.46 -21.38
N ALA A 136 -2.39 5.07 -20.12
CA ALA A 136 -2.82 3.77 -19.63
C ALA A 136 -4.35 3.81 -19.51
N ARG A 137 -5.06 3.19 -20.45
CA ARG A 137 -6.52 3.08 -20.41
C ARG A 137 -6.90 2.28 -19.17
N LEU A 138 -7.56 2.92 -18.21
CA LEU A 138 -8.09 2.24 -17.02
C LEU A 138 -9.15 1.21 -17.46
N SER A 139 -9.06 -0.02 -16.93
CA SER A 139 -10.12 -1.02 -17.08
C SER A 139 -11.40 -0.52 -16.40
N SER A 140 -12.55 -0.76 -17.02
CA SER A 140 -13.81 -0.43 -16.36
C SER A 140 -14.06 -1.38 -15.19
N TRP A 141 -14.90 -0.98 -14.23
CA TRP A 141 -15.28 -1.84 -13.11
C TRP A 141 -15.91 -3.16 -13.57
N ALA A 142 -16.67 -3.14 -14.67
CA ALA A 142 -17.27 -4.33 -15.25
C ALA A 142 -16.19 -5.30 -15.79
N ASP A 143 -15.14 -4.76 -16.41
CA ASP A 143 -14.03 -5.56 -16.93
C ASP A 143 -13.26 -6.23 -15.78
N LEU A 144 -12.96 -5.49 -14.71
CA LEU A 144 -12.27 -6.02 -13.53
C LEU A 144 -13.05 -7.15 -12.83
N LEU A 145 -14.38 -7.02 -12.75
CA LEU A 145 -15.24 -8.07 -12.21
C LEU A 145 -15.29 -9.30 -13.11
N ALA A 146 -15.31 -9.11 -14.44
CA ALA A 146 -15.31 -10.21 -15.40
C ALA A 146 -13.98 -10.97 -15.42
N GLU A 147 -12.86 -10.27 -15.22
CA GLU A 147 -11.53 -10.87 -15.09
C GLU A 147 -11.40 -11.73 -13.84
N GLY A 148 -12.23 -11.50 -12.81
CA GLY A 148 -12.21 -12.28 -11.56
C GLY A 148 -10.91 -12.10 -10.77
N ALA A 149 -10.14 -11.05 -11.05
CA ALA A 149 -8.89 -10.73 -10.38
C ALA A 149 -9.20 -10.19 -8.96
N GLY A 150 -9.33 -11.11 -8.01
CA GLY A 150 -9.52 -10.80 -6.60
C GLY A 150 -8.40 -11.38 -5.75
N VAL A 151 -7.96 -10.62 -4.75
CA VAL A 151 -7.13 -11.18 -3.67
C VAL A 151 -8.02 -12.16 -2.90
N PRO A 152 -7.58 -13.40 -2.61
CA PRO A 152 -8.38 -14.31 -1.80
C PRO A 152 -8.44 -13.81 -0.34
N PRO A 153 -9.55 -14.01 0.38
CA PRO A 153 -9.70 -13.58 1.78
C PRO A 153 -8.66 -14.22 2.71
N SER A 154 -8.15 -15.38 2.33
CA SER A 154 -7.11 -16.10 3.03
C SER A 154 -5.97 -16.44 2.08
N GLU A 155 -4.74 -16.37 2.57
CA GLU A 155 -3.54 -16.74 1.84
C GLU A 155 -2.53 -17.41 2.78
N PRO A 156 -1.63 -18.27 2.25
CA PRO A 156 -0.48 -18.74 3.01
C PRO A 156 0.48 -17.55 3.24
N ILE A 157 0.87 -17.33 4.49
CA ILE A 157 1.82 -16.27 4.86
C ILE A 157 3.00 -16.92 5.58
N ALA A 158 4.20 -16.72 5.04
CA ALA A 158 5.42 -17.21 5.67
C ALA A 158 5.81 -16.33 6.87
N SER A 159 6.28 -16.97 7.93
CA SER A 159 7.02 -16.29 9.00
C SER A 159 8.49 -16.20 8.61
N TRP A 160 9.15 -15.12 9.02
CA TRP A 160 10.60 -14.97 8.79
C TRP A 160 11.39 -16.11 9.45
N GLY A 161 12.23 -16.78 8.66
CA GLY A 161 13.07 -17.89 9.13
C GLY A 161 12.43 -19.28 9.08
N GLU A 162 11.15 -19.40 8.72
CA GLU A 162 10.48 -20.68 8.51
C GLU A 162 10.55 -21.07 7.02
N PRO A 163 10.88 -22.33 6.66
CA PRO A 163 10.78 -22.79 5.27
C PRO A 163 9.34 -22.62 4.76
N PHE A 164 9.15 -22.24 3.48
CA PHE A 164 7.85 -22.10 2.80
C PHE A 164 6.87 -23.28 2.96
N ARG A 165 7.34 -24.45 3.45
CA ARG A 165 6.54 -25.66 3.70
C ARG A 165 6.07 -25.82 5.16
N ALA A 166 6.45 -24.94 6.09
CA ALA A 166 6.14 -25.11 7.51
C ALA A 166 4.91 -24.30 7.98
N SER A 167 4.48 -23.28 7.22
CA SER A 167 3.26 -22.54 7.50
C SER A 167 2.06 -23.09 6.69
N ASP A 168 1.62 -24.31 7.00
CA ASP A 168 0.34 -24.86 6.51
C ASP A 168 -0.90 -24.13 7.10
N ARG A 169 -0.68 -23.01 7.79
CA ARG A 169 -1.74 -22.22 8.41
C ARG A 169 -2.20 -21.18 7.41
N TRP A 170 -3.42 -21.36 6.91
CA TRP A 170 -4.14 -20.32 6.20
C TRP A 170 -4.40 -19.16 7.17
N HIS A 171 -3.92 -17.98 6.82
CA HIS A 171 -4.19 -16.75 7.55
C HIS A 171 -5.16 -15.89 6.75
N TRP A 172 -5.94 -15.07 7.44
CA TRP A 172 -6.61 -13.95 6.77
C TRP A 172 -5.55 -13.10 6.06
N SER A 173 -5.77 -12.81 4.79
CA SER A 173 -4.85 -11.97 4.02
C SER A 173 -4.71 -10.61 4.71
N PRO A 174 -3.48 -10.10 4.95
CA PRO A 174 -3.29 -8.82 5.59
C PRO A 174 -3.90 -7.68 4.76
N GLN A 175 -3.93 -7.83 3.42
CA GLN A 175 -4.58 -6.87 2.53
C GLN A 175 -6.08 -6.86 2.77
N TRP A 176 -6.70 -8.04 2.92
CA TRP A 176 -8.12 -8.15 3.24
C TRP A 176 -8.48 -7.59 4.61
N VAL A 177 -7.71 -7.92 5.64
CA VAL A 177 -7.97 -7.41 7.00
C VAL A 177 -7.89 -5.89 7.03
N ALA A 178 -6.90 -5.32 6.35
CA ALA A 178 -6.75 -3.88 6.24
C ALA A 178 -7.91 -3.21 5.51
N ALA A 179 -8.30 -3.76 4.35
CA ALA A 179 -9.41 -3.26 3.57
C ALA A 179 -10.74 -3.36 4.33
N ALA A 180 -11.00 -4.48 4.99
CA ALA A 180 -12.19 -4.69 5.80
C ALA A 180 -12.24 -3.72 7.00
N GLY A 181 -11.13 -3.54 7.71
CA GLY A 181 -11.05 -2.58 8.82
C GLY A 181 -11.38 -1.15 8.39
N GLN A 182 -10.84 -0.71 7.25
CA GLN A 182 -11.15 0.62 6.72
C GLN A 182 -12.61 0.73 6.25
N ALA A 183 -13.13 -0.27 5.55
CA ALA A 183 -14.51 -0.31 5.10
C ALA A 183 -15.49 -0.23 6.29
N LEU A 184 -15.21 -0.98 7.36
CA LEU A 184 -15.98 -0.93 8.60
C LEU A 184 -15.97 0.47 9.21
N ALA A 185 -14.81 1.12 9.29
CA ALA A 185 -14.71 2.49 9.80
C ALA A 185 -15.55 3.48 8.98
N HIS A 186 -15.51 3.38 7.64
CA HIS A 186 -16.33 4.21 6.76
C HIS A 186 -17.83 3.93 6.94
N LEU A 187 -18.24 2.66 7.07
CA LEU A 187 -19.64 2.30 7.33
C LEU A 187 -20.14 2.88 8.65
N VAL A 188 -19.34 2.78 9.72
CA VAL A 188 -19.69 3.34 11.03
C VAL A 188 -19.87 4.86 10.93
N VAL A 189 -18.96 5.58 10.28
CA VAL A 189 -19.08 7.03 10.09
C VAL A 189 -20.32 7.39 9.25
N ALA A 190 -20.52 6.71 8.11
CA ALA A 190 -21.63 6.97 7.19
C ALA A 190 -23.00 6.61 7.79
N SER A 191 -23.05 5.67 8.74
CA SER A 191 -24.27 5.29 9.44
C SER A 191 -24.88 6.44 10.24
N GLY A 192 -24.05 7.40 10.70
CA GLY A 192 -24.48 8.44 11.63
C GLY A 192 -25.06 7.88 12.94
N GLY A 193 -24.58 6.70 13.36
CA GLY A 193 -25.04 6.00 14.57
C GLY A 193 -26.31 5.17 14.40
N HIS A 194 -26.81 4.97 13.18
CA HIS A 194 -27.94 4.06 12.94
C HIS A 194 -27.44 2.62 12.83
N ALA A 195 -28.24 1.64 13.26
CA ALA A 195 -27.98 0.23 12.95
C ALA A 195 -27.88 0.02 11.43
N VAL A 196 -26.99 -0.89 11.00
CA VAL A 196 -26.73 -1.16 9.58
C VAL A 196 -26.83 -2.66 9.31
N THR A 197 -27.56 -3.03 8.26
CA THR A 197 -27.52 -4.37 7.67
C THR A 197 -26.68 -4.36 6.39
N VAL A 198 -25.94 -5.44 6.17
CA VAL A 198 -25.13 -5.65 4.96
C VAL A 198 -25.72 -6.79 4.10
N PRO A 199 -25.34 -6.91 2.82
CA PRO A 199 -25.75 -8.05 2.00
C PRO A 199 -25.26 -9.39 2.58
N GLU A 200 -26.02 -10.45 2.32
CA GLU A 200 -25.67 -11.82 2.69
C GLU A 200 -24.33 -12.28 2.11
N GLY A 201 -23.80 -13.39 2.63
CA GLY A 201 -22.53 -13.97 2.19
C GLY A 201 -21.32 -13.32 2.87
N LEU A 202 -20.24 -13.08 2.12
CA LEU A 202 -18.96 -12.63 2.71
C LEU A 202 -19.09 -11.29 3.44
N ALA A 203 -19.93 -10.37 2.96
CA ALA A 203 -20.15 -9.09 3.62
C ALA A 203 -20.80 -9.28 5.01
N ALA A 204 -21.86 -10.08 5.11
CA ALA A 204 -22.47 -10.44 6.39
C ALA A 204 -21.47 -11.13 7.34
N THR A 205 -20.71 -12.11 6.84
CA THR A 205 -19.68 -12.83 7.60
C THR A 205 -18.63 -11.89 8.19
N MET A 206 -18.20 -10.90 7.42
CA MET A 206 -17.12 -9.99 7.82
C MET A 206 -17.59 -8.84 8.70
N PHE A 207 -18.78 -8.28 8.41
CA PHE A 207 -19.17 -6.98 8.98
C PHE A 207 -20.33 -7.05 9.97
N GLN A 208 -21.30 -7.97 9.81
CA GLN A 208 -22.57 -7.86 10.54
C GLN A 208 -22.37 -7.90 12.05
N ARG A 209 -21.59 -8.87 12.55
CA ARG A 209 -21.28 -8.97 13.98
C ARG A 209 -20.61 -7.72 14.55
N ALA A 210 -19.68 -7.13 13.80
CA ALA A 210 -18.98 -5.92 14.23
C ALA A 210 -19.92 -4.71 14.23
N LEU A 211 -20.77 -4.57 13.21
CA LEU A 211 -21.77 -3.50 13.11
C LEU A 211 -22.79 -3.61 14.25
N ASP A 212 -23.31 -4.80 14.54
CA ASP A 212 -24.26 -5.01 15.65
C ASP A 212 -23.66 -4.65 17.01
N THR A 213 -22.34 -4.84 17.16
CA THR A 213 -21.61 -4.48 18.39
C THR A 213 -21.37 -2.97 18.49
N LEU A 214 -21.08 -2.30 17.37
CA LEU A 214 -20.70 -0.89 17.33
C LEU A 214 -21.89 0.07 17.17
N LEU A 215 -23.02 -0.39 16.64
CA LEU A 215 -24.17 0.43 16.25
C LEU A 215 -25.47 -0.17 16.86
N PRO A 216 -25.93 0.33 18.01
CA PRO A 216 -27.13 -0.20 18.66
C PRO A 216 -28.41 0.04 17.82
N ALA A 217 -29.41 -0.80 18.02
CA ALA A 217 -30.68 -0.78 17.27
C ALA A 217 -31.72 0.21 17.84
N ASP A 218 -31.27 1.39 18.27
CA ASP A 218 -32.13 2.44 18.85
C ASP A 218 -32.78 3.34 17.79
N ARG A 219 -32.34 3.21 16.52
CA ARG A 219 -32.77 4.02 15.37
C ARG A 219 -33.17 3.15 14.18
N PRO A 220 -33.90 3.71 13.19
CA PRO A 220 -34.25 2.99 11.97
C PRO A 220 -33.03 2.41 11.27
N THR A 221 -33.06 1.11 10.99
CA THR A 221 -31.97 0.38 10.36
C THR A 221 -31.74 0.85 8.93
N ARG A 222 -30.49 1.12 8.59
CA ARG A 222 -30.04 1.41 7.23
C ARG A 222 -29.51 0.14 6.56
N ARG A 223 -29.59 0.08 5.24
CA ARG A 223 -29.02 -1.02 4.46
C ARG A 223 -27.83 -0.53 3.66
N ALA A 224 -26.68 -1.16 3.86
CA ALA A 224 -25.51 -0.97 3.02
C ALA A 224 -25.63 -1.85 1.75
N VAL A 225 -25.16 -1.33 0.62
CA VAL A 225 -25.09 -2.03 -0.66
C VAL A 225 -23.68 -1.92 -1.22
N LEU A 226 -23.23 -2.95 -1.95
CA LEU A 226 -21.95 -2.91 -2.64
C LEU A 226 -22.10 -2.05 -3.91
N ALA A 227 -21.21 -1.08 -4.08
CA ALA A 227 -21.12 -0.24 -5.26
C ALA A 227 -19.66 -0.18 -5.72
N GLY A 228 -19.45 -0.18 -7.04
CA GLY A 228 -18.12 0.06 -7.62
C GLY A 228 -17.69 1.52 -7.49
N PRO A 229 -16.43 1.85 -7.84
CA PRO A 229 -15.99 3.23 -7.98
C PRO A 229 -16.91 4.00 -8.95
N GLN A 230 -17.21 5.26 -8.61
CA GLN A 230 -17.94 6.21 -9.46
C GLN A 230 -17.01 6.89 -10.46
#